data_AF-A0A1G0DYI8-F1
#
_entry.id   AF-A0A1G0DYI8-F1
#
_cell.length_a   1.000
_cell.length_b   1.000
_cell.length_c   1.000
_cell.angle_alpha   90.00
_cell.angle_beta   90.00
_cell.angle_gamma   90.00
#
_symmetry.space_group_name_H-M   'P 1'
#
loop_
_entity.id
_entity.type
_entity.pdbx_description
1 polymer ?
#
loop_
_entity_poly.entity_id
_entity_poly.type
_entity_poly.pdbx_seq_one_letter_code
_entity_poly.pdbx_strand_id
1 'polypeptide(L)'
;MKAFERSILILRPTTLFFTWFSQLPNPEPEHEGITLKNLQDDSTAIMLPHFFEQDQMLAYFEEIYLEFFELELTLWCEDENDWPKDRSFETFKKWFDLELHTTLFAPDDLPDDEIDDDDLDLLEETLFSDDDDVFSDQDDLLDDDDNEDEA
;
A
#
# COMPACT_ATOMS: atom_id res chain seq x y z
N MET A 1 4.51 -24.35 14.58
CA MET A 1 4.85 -23.08 13.96
C MET A 1 5.69 -23.44 12.74
N LYS A 2 5.28 -23.05 11.53
CA LYS A 2 5.96 -23.37 10.27
C LYS A 2 6.91 -22.23 9.90
N ALA A 3 8.15 -22.52 9.54
CA ALA A 3 9.09 -21.50 9.05
C ALA A 3 8.91 -21.30 7.54
N PHE A 4 8.94 -20.05 7.07
CA PHE A 4 8.91 -19.77 5.63
C PHE A 4 10.31 -19.48 5.10
N GLU A 5 10.61 -20.01 3.91
CA GLU A 5 11.83 -19.70 3.15
C GLU A 5 11.64 -18.38 2.40
N ARG A 6 11.36 -17.31 3.14
CA ARG A 6 11.22 -15.94 2.63
C ARG A 6 11.86 -14.98 3.63
N SER A 7 12.04 -13.75 3.19
CA SER A 7 12.47 -12.64 4.03
C SER A 7 11.52 -11.48 3.86
N ILE A 8 11.45 -10.59 4.84
CA ILE A 8 10.63 -9.37 4.79
C ILE A 8 11.54 -8.17 4.97
N LEU A 9 11.28 -7.13 4.19
CA LEU A 9 11.83 -5.80 4.37
C LEU A 9 10.69 -4.82 4.60
N ILE A 10 10.75 -4.05 5.68
CA ILE A 10 9.74 -3.04 6.00
C ILE A 10 10.30 -1.66 5.68
N LEU A 11 9.53 -0.86 4.96
CA LEU A 11 9.83 0.53 4.63
C LEU A 11 9.19 1.44 5.66
N ARG A 12 9.89 1.74 6.76
CA ARG A 12 9.33 2.66 7.77
C ARG A 12 9.50 4.11 7.30
N PRO A 13 8.41 4.88 7.07
CA PRO A 13 8.54 6.25 6.61
C PRO A 13 9.19 7.14 7.66
N THR A 14 10.07 8.02 7.22
CA THR A 14 10.74 9.00 8.08
C THR A 14 10.00 10.34 8.06
N THR A 15 10.47 11.29 8.88
CA THR A 15 9.98 12.67 8.83
C THR A 15 10.20 13.34 7.47
N LEU A 16 11.23 12.96 6.71
CA LEU A 16 11.47 13.53 5.38
C LEU A 16 10.40 13.11 4.38
N PHE A 17 10.06 11.82 4.36
CA PHE A 17 8.94 11.30 3.58
C PHE A 17 7.64 12.02 3.95
N PHE A 18 7.32 12.06 5.25
CA PHE A 18 6.09 12.70 5.74
C PHE A 18 6.03 14.19 5.41
N THR A 19 7.18 14.89 5.41
CA THR A 19 7.24 16.30 5.01
C THR A 19 6.89 16.50 3.55
N TRP A 20 7.35 15.60 2.66
CA TRP A 20 6.96 15.60 1.25
C TRP A 20 5.47 15.27 1.09
N PHE A 21 5.00 14.20 1.72
CA PHE A 21 3.59 13.79 1.72
C PHE A 21 2.66 14.94 2.15
N SER A 22 3.01 15.66 3.22
CA SER A 22 2.23 16.81 3.73
C SER A 22 2.20 18.02 2.80
N GLN A 23 3.03 18.04 1.75
CA GLN A 23 3.12 19.14 0.78
C GLN A 23 2.43 18.81 -0.55
N LEU A 24 1.91 17.59 -0.71
CA LEU A 24 1.23 17.18 -1.92
C LEU A 24 0.00 18.07 -2.20
N PRO A 25 -0.18 18.54 -3.45
CA PRO A 25 -1.34 19.33 -3.82
C PRO A 25 -2.60 18.44 -3.83
N ASN A 26 -3.72 18.97 -3.35
CA ASN A 26 -5.03 18.30 -3.36
C ASN A 26 -4.99 16.88 -2.75
N PRO A 27 -4.68 16.73 -1.45
CA PRO A 27 -4.73 15.42 -0.82
C PRO A 27 -6.14 14.85 -0.92
N GLU A 28 -6.25 13.58 -1.29
CA GLU A 28 -7.51 12.85 -1.23
C GLU A 28 -8.14 12.99 0.17
N PRO A 29 -9.47 13.07 0.29
CA PRO A 29 -10.13 13.29 1.59
C PRO A 29 -9.75 12.27 2.66
N GLU A 30 -9.48 11.02 2.27
CA GLU A 30 -8.99 9.94 3.14
C GLU A 30 -7.57 10.15 3.68
N HIS A 31 -6.78 11.00 3.03
CA HIS A 31 -5.42 11.35 3.45
C HIS A 31 -5.39 12.53 4.44
N GLU A 32 -6.54 13.15 4.72
CA GLU A 32 -6.62 14.27 5.65
C GLU A 32 -6.38 13.80 7.11
N GLY A 33 -5.46 14.47 7.80
CA GLY A 33 -5.18 14.20 9.21
C GLY A 33 -4.31 12.97 9.48
N ILE A 34 -3.80 12.30 8.45
CA ILE A 34 -2.77 11.26 8.59
C ILE A 34 -1.55 11.86 9.28
N THR A 35 -1.11 11.22 10.36
CA THR A 35 0.13 11.58 11.06
C THR A 35 1.27 10.67 10.64
N LEU A 36 2.52 11.11 10.83
CA LEU A 36 3.69 10.26 10.66
C LEU A 36 3.56 8.94 11.44
N LYS A 37 2.95 8.97 12.63
CA LYS A 37 2.74 7.76 13.42
C LYS A 37 1.81 6.78 12.71
N ASN A 38 0.76 7.26 12.03
CA ASN A 38 -0.13 6.38 11.26
C ASN A 38 0.64 5.66 10.14
N LEU A 39 1.45 6.38 9.38
CA LEU A 39 2.29 5.80 8.32
C LEU A 39 3.34 4.80 8.87
N GLN A 40 3.85 5.06 10.08
CA GLN A 40 4.82 4.16 10.73
C GLN A 40 4.18 2.95 11.39
N ASP A 41 2.93 3.06 11.84
CA ASP A 41 2.18 1.96 12.43
C ASP A 41 1.75 0.95 11.35
N ASP A 42 1.42 1.41 10.14
CA ASP A 42 1.03 0.60 8.99
C ASP A 42 2.00 0.83 7.81
N SER A 43 3.27 0.47 8.02
CA SER A 43 4.32 0.63 7.02
C SER A 43 4.31 -0.49 5.98
N THR A 44 4.65 -0.13 4.75
CA THR A 44 4.78 -1.07 3.63
C THR A 44 5.79 -2.18 3.94
N ALA A 45 5.33 -3.43 3.87
CA ALA A 45 6.15 -4.62 4.05
C ALA A 45 6.31 -5.36 2.71
N ILE A 46 7.56 -5.61 2.33
CA ILE A 46 7.94 -6.21 1.06
C ILE A 46 8.45 -7.62 1.32
N MET A 47 7.87 -8.60 0.63
CA MET A 47 8.37 -9.96 0.64
C MET A 47 9.53 -10.11 -0.34
N LEU A 48 10.64 -10.65 0.14
CA LEU A 48 11.84 -10.90 -0.62
C LEU A 48 12.16 -12.41 -0.66
N PRO A 49 13.04 -12.84 -1.58
CA PRO A 49 13.64 -14.17 -1.52
C PRO A 49 14.26 -14.45 -0.15
N HIS A 50 14.49 -15.73 0.16
CA HIS A 50 15.15 -16.07 1.41
C HIS A 50 16.63 -15.64 1.42
N PHE A 51 17.03 -14.93 2.46
CA PHE A 51 18.42 -14.59 2.73
C PHE A 51 18.83 -15.05 4.13
N PHE A 52 20.07 -15.51 4.26
CA PHE A 52 20.65 -15.88 5.56
C PHE A 52 21.20 -14.67 6.32
N GLU A 53 21.61 -13.64 5.59
CA GLU A 53 22.26 -12.44 6.13
C GLU A 53 21.56 -11.17 5.62
N GLN A 54 21.40 -10.18 6.49
CA GLN A 54 20.77 -8.90 6.13
C GLN A 54 21.58 -8.15 5.07
N ASP A 55 22.91 -8.27 5.06
CA ASP A 55 23.76 -7.62 4.06
C ASP A 55 23.48 -8.14 2.64
N GLN A 56 23.21 -9.44 2.49
CA GLN A 56 22.84 -10.05 1.21
C GLN A 56 21.46 -9.57 0.75
N MET A 57 20.51 -9.46 1.68
CA MET A 57 19.18 -8.94 1.42
C MET A 57 19.24 -7.48 0.97
N LEU A 58 20.03 -6.66 1.65
CA LEU A 58 20.18 -5.24 1.32
C LEU A 58 20.85 -5.04 -0.04
N ALA A 59 21.89 -5.82 -0.34
CA ALA A 59 22.56 -5.78 -1.64
C ALA A 59 21.61 -6.16 -2.79
N TYR A 60 20.75 -7.17 -2.59
CA TYR A 60 19.70 -7.51 -3.54
C TYR A 60 18.68 -6.38 -3.69
N PHE A 61 18.24 -5.80 -2.57
CA PHE A 61 17.24 -4.73 -2.58
C PHE A 61 17.76 -3.46 -3.27
N GLU A 62 19.05 -3.14 -3.15
CA GLU A 62 19.69 -2.01 -3.85
C GLU A 62 19.61 -2.11 -5.39
N GLU A 63 19.40 -3.30 -5.95
CA GLU A 63 19.22 -3.48 -7.40
C GLU A 63 17.76 -3.21 -7.84
N ILE A 64 16.79 -3.31 -6.92
CA ILE A 64 15.35 -3.22 -7.21
C ILE A 64 14.63 -2.08 -6.47
N TYR A 65 15.34 -1.31 -5.63
CA TYR A 65 14.73 -0.28 -4.76
C TYR A 65 13.92 0.76 -5.52
N LEU A 66 14.31 1.08 -6.76
CA LEU A 66 13.67 2.14 -7.53
C LEU A 66 12.22 1.79 -7.85
N GLU A 67 11.95 0.52 -8.18
CA GLU A 67 10.59 0.02 -8.43
C GLU A 67 9.71 0.19 -7.19
N PHE A 68 10.22 -0.19 -6.01
CA PHE A 68 9.50 -0.03 -4.75
C PHE A 68 9.39 1.42 -4.31
N PHE A 69 10.37 2.27 -4.66
CA PHE A 69 10.27 3.70 -4.38
C PHE A 69 9.15 4.32 -5.20
N GLU A 70 9.09 4.03 -6.49
CA GLU A 70 8.05 4.55 -7.37
C GLU A 70 6.67 3.98 -6.99
N LEU A 71 6.57 2.69 -6.64
CA LEU A 71 5.36 2.10 -6.10
C LEU A 71 4.84 2.85 -4.86
N GLU A 72 5.72 3.10 -3.89
CA GLU A 72 5.36 3.81 -2.66
C GLU A 72 4.93 5.26 -2.96
N LEU A 73 5.55 5.93 -3.93
CA LEU A 73 5.14 7.28 -4.33
C LEU A 73 3.75 7.29 -4.97
N THR A 74 3.45 6.32 -5.83
CA THR A 74 2.13 6.16 -6.49
C THR A 74 1.00 6.00 -5.48
N LEU A 75 1.24 5.32 -4.36
CA LEU A 75 0.21 5.14 -3.30
C LEU A 75 -0.31 6.47 -2.74
N TRP A 76 0.48 7.54 -2.83
CA TRP A 76 0.13 8.84 -2.25
C TRP A 76 -0.08 9.93 -3.29
N CYS A 77 0.48 9.76 -4.48
CA CYS A 77 0.42 10.76 -5.55
C CYS A 77 0.53 10.07 -6.91
N GLU A 78 -0.55 10.08 -7.68
CA GLU A 78 -0.56 9.54 -9.04
C GLU A 78 0.22 10.42 -10.04
N ASP A 79 0.26 11.74 -9.81
CA ASP A 79 0.97 12.67 -10.70
C ASP A 79 2.49 12.59 -10.47
N GLU A 80 3.19 11.87 -11.36
CA GLU A 80 4.65 11.76 -11.36
C GLU A 80 5.39 13.10 -11.42
N ASN A 81 4.74 14.20 -11.83
CA ASN A 81 5.36 15.52 -11.84
C ASN A 81 5.58 16.09 -10.43
N ASP A 82 4.79 15.64 -9.44
CA ASP A 82 4.89 16.05 -8.04
C ASP A 82 5.82 15.13 -7.22
N TRP A 83 6.36 14.09 -7.84
CA TRP A 83 7.34 13.20 -7.23
C TRP A 83 8.69 13.89 -7.00
N PRO A 84 9.50 13.40 -6.04
CA PRO A 84 10.88 13.86 -5.89
C PRO A 84 11.68 13.65 -7.18
N LYS A 85 12.43 14.67 -7.59
CA LYS A 85 13.30 14.62 -8.80
C LYS A 85 14.52 13.71 -8.62
N ASP A 86 15.08 13.69 -7.41
CA ASP A 86 16.16 12.78 -7.05
C ASP A 86 15.56 11.53 -6.42
N ARG A 87 15.60 10.43 -7.17
CA ARG A 87 15.14 9.10 -6.72
C ARG A 87 16.29 8.12 -6.53
N SER A 88 17.49 8.62 -6.24
CA SER A 88 18.65 7.78 -5.94
C SER A 88 18.45 6.96 -4.65
N PHE A 89 19.18 5.85 -4.52
CA PHE A 89 19.15 5.02 -3.32
C PHE A 89 19.56 5.77 -2.05
N GLU A 90 20.41 6.79 -2.17
CA GLU A 90 20.75 7.65 -1.03
C GLU A 90 19.55 8.47 -0.54
N THR A 91 18.71 8.95 -1.45
CA THR A 91 17.48 9.67 -1.09
C THR A 91 16.43 8.70 -0.55
N PHE A 92 16.32 7.50 -1.14
CA PHE A 92 15.47 6.43 -0.62
C PHE A 92 15.75 6.12 0.85
N LYS A 93 17.01 5.88 1.23
CA LYS A 93 17.40 5.61 2.63
C LYS A 93 17.24 6.79 3.59
N LYS A 94 17.07 8.01 3.07
CA LYS A 94 16.71 9.17 3.90
C LYS A 94 15.20 9.23 4.12
N TRP A 95 14.42 8.71 3.18
CA TRP A 95 12.97 8.72 3.20
C TRP A 95 12.42 7.56 4.01
N PHE A 96 13.06 6.39 3.95
CA PHE A 96 12.65 5.18 4.66
C PHE A 96 13.77 4.62 5.52
N ASP A 97 13.42 4.22 6.73
CA ASP A 97 14.24 3.36 7.58
C ASP A 97 13.92 1.89 7.26
N LEU A 98 14.93 1.09 6.94
CA LEU A 98 14.74 -0.27 6.43
C LEU A 98 14.86 -1.28 7.57
N GLU A 99 13.77 -1.97 7.89
CA GLU A 99 13.81 -3.07 8.85
C GLU A 99 13.87 -4.41 8.10
N LEU A 100 14.97 -5.14 8.28
CA LEU A 100 15.24 -6.39 7.56
C LEU A 100 14.99 -7.61 8.45
N HIS A 101 14.14 -8.53 8.00
CA HIS A 101 13.78 -9.74 8.72
C HIS A 101 14.06 -10.98 7.86
N THR A 102 15.06 -11.77 8.26
CA THR A 102 15.46 -13.00 7.55
C THR A 102 14.62 -14.23 7.91
N THR A 103 13.87 -14.15 9.02
CA THR A 103 13.15 -15.29 9.61
C THR A 103 11.68 -14.98 9.78
N LEU A 104 10.83 -15.79 9.15
CA LEU A 104 9.38 -15.71 9.22
C LEU A 104 8.79 -17.00 9.80
N PHE A 105 7.77 -16.85 10.63
CA PHE A 105 7.04 -17.96 11.22
C PHE A 105 5.54 -17.81 10.97
N ALA A 106 4.89 -18.88 10.52
CA ALA A 106 3.44 -19.04 10.51
C ALA A 106 2.96 -19.80 11.77
N PRO A 107 1.74 -19.49 12.25
CA PRO A 107 1.01 -20.40 13.12
C PRO A 107 0.76 -21.74 12.41
N ASP A 108 0.64 -22.83 13.18
CA ASP A 108 0.35 -24.17 12.61
C ASP A 108 -1.02 -24.27 11.97
N ASP A 109 -1.96 -23.49 12.51
CA ASP A 109 -3.34 -23.44 12.05
C ASP A 109 -3.54 -22.41 10.93
N LEU A 110 -2.47 -21.83 10.39
CA LEU A 110 -2.60 -21.09 9.13
C LEU A 110 -3.00 -22.12 8.08
N PRO A 111 -4.18 -22.00 7.45
CA PRO A 111 -4.54 -22.94 6.42
C PRO A 111 -3.49 -22.85 5.30
N ASP A 112 -2.97 -24.00 4.87
CA ASP A 112 -2.25 -24.10 3.61
C ASP A 112 -3.32 -23.99 2.50
N ASP A 113 -4.06 -22.88 2.46
CA ASP A 113 -5.05 -22.62 1.40
C ASP A 113 -4.25 -22.57 0.10
N GLU A 114 -4.14 -23.73 -0.56
CA GLU A 114 -4.12 -23.79 -2.01
C GLU A 114 -5.39 -23.04 -2.39
N ILE A 115 -5.24 -21.77 -2.79
CA ILE A 115 -6.33 -21.05 -3.40
C ILE A 115 -6.76 -21.96 -4.56
N ASP A 116 -7.96 -22.55 -4.45
CA ASP A 116 -8.48 -23.38 -5.53
C ASP A 116 -8.54 -22.49 -6.78
N ASP A 117 -8.30 -23.04 -7.97
CA ASP A 117 -8.27 -22.22 -9.20
C ASP A 117 -9.54 -21.36 -9.35
N ASP A 118 -10.68 -21.84 -8.84
CA ASP A 118 -11.97 -21.13 -8.80
C ASP A 118 -11.98 -19.91 -7.83
N ASP A 119 -11.21 -19.93 -6.74
CA ASP A 119 -11.04 -18.81 -5.79
C ASP A 119 -10.01 -17.78 -6.29
N LEU A 120 -9.07 -18.21 -7.14
CA LEU A 120 -8.08 -17.36 -7.81
C LEU A 120 -8.75 -16.43 -8.82
N ASP A 121 -9.68 -16.96 -9.62
CA ASP A 121 -10.49 -16.19 -10.56
C ASP A 121 -11.32 -15.11 -9.83
N LEU A 122 -11.84 -15.43 -8.64
CA LEU A 122 -12.63 -14.48 -7.83
C LEU A 122 -11.76 -13.36 -7.26
N LEU A 123 -10.53 -13.66 -6.85
CA LEU A 123 -9.58 -12.67 -6.35
C LEU A 123 -9.09 -11.74 -7.47
N GLU A 124 -8.82 -12.27 -8.67
CA GLU A 124 -8.52 -11.45 -9.85
C GLU A 124 -9.71 -10.55 -10.21
N GLU A 125 -10.93 -11.07 -10.18
CA GLU A 125 -12.13 -10.23 -10.39
C GLU A 125 -12.28 -9.14 -9.32
N THR A 126 -11.85 -9.35 -8.07
CA THR A 126 -11.98 -8.31 -7.01
C THR A 126 -10.83 -7.32 -6.92
N LEU A 127 -9.61 -7.72 -7.29
CA LEU A 127 -8.42 -6.85 -7.30
C LEU A 127 -8.27 -6.09 -8.62
N PHE A 128 -8.89 -6.59 -9.69
CA PHE A 128 -8.91 -5.98 -11.02
C PHE A 128 -10.31 -5.63 -11.51
N SER A 129 -11.36 -5.76 -10.69
CA SER A 129 -12.62 -5.06 -10.97
C SER A 129 -12.31 -3.58 -10.92
N ASP A 130 -12.25 -2.98 -12.12
CA ASP A 130 -12.16 -1.55 -12.32
C ASP A 130 -13.07 -0.82 -11.32
N ASP A 131 -12.47 0.10 -10.57
CA ASP A 131 -13.10 1.09 -9.69
C ASP A 131 -13.99 2.07 -10.50
N ASP A 132 -15.00 1.56 -11.21
CA ASP A 132 -15.86 2.38 -12.07
C ASP A 132 -17.38 2.17 -11.88
N ASP A 133 -17.86 1.27 -11.01
CA ASP A 133 -19.31 1.01 -10.85
C ASP A 133 -19.86 1.13 -9.41
N VAL A 134 -19.20 1.85 -8.50
CA VAL A 134 -19.80 2.24 -7.18
C VAL A 134 -20.52 3.61 -7.26
N PHE A 135 -20.96 4.03 -8.44
CA PHE A 135 -21.88 5.18 -8.57
C PHE A 135 -22.94 4.96 -9.65
N SER A 136 -23.70 3.88 -9.55
CA SER A 136 -24.94 3.74 -10.32
C SER A 136 -26.07 3.11 -9.51
N ASP A 137 -26.38 3.64 -8.33
CA ASP A 137 -27.65 3.33 -7.64
C ASP A 137 -28.07 4.48 -6.71
N GLN A 138 -28.06 5.71 -7.24
CA GLN A 138 -28.82 6.80 -6.62
C GLN A 138 -29.55 7.66 -7.65
N ASP A 139 -30.15 7.00 -8.65
CA ASP A 139 -31.21 7.56 -9.47
C ASP A 139 -32.35 6.53 -9.50
N ASP A 140 -33.17 6.51 -8.45
CA ASP A 140 -34.57 6.05 -8.51
C ASP A 140 -35.21 6.26 -7.13
N LEU A 141 -35.68 7.49 -6.86
CA LEU A 141 -36.88 7.79 -6.06
C LEU A 141 -37.21 9.29 -6.24
N LEU A 142 -37.68 9.64 -7.43
CA LEU A 142 -38.66 10.72 -7.59
C LEU A 142 -40.00 10.10 -7.99
N ASP A 143 -41.06 10.86 -7.71
CA ASP A 143 -42.50 10.58 -7.83
C ASP A 143 -43.11 10.17 -6.47
N ASP A 144 -44.10 10.84 -5.91
CA ASP A 144 -44.91 11.99 -6.31
C ASP A 144 -45.68 12.49 -5.07
N ASP A 145 -46.15 13.73 -5.13
CA ASP A 145 -47.35 14.31 -4.51
C ASP A 145 -47.84 13.79 -3.14
N ASP A 146 -47.80 14.68 -2.14
CA ASP A 146 -49.01 15.15 -1.45
C ASP A 146 -48.60 16.16 -0.36
N ASN A 147 -48.59 17.46 -0.72
CA ASN A 147 -48.66 18.52 0.28
C ASN A 147 -50.04 19.17 0.16
N GLU A 148 -51.01 18.55 0.82
CA GLU A 148 -52.34 19.10 1.05
C GLU A 148 -52.21 20.43 1.81
N ASP A 149 -52.61 21.52 1.15
CA ASP A 149 -53.19 22.69 1.80
C ASP A 149 -54.36 22.25 2.69
N GLU A 150 -54.32 22.55 3.99
CA GLU A 150 -55.43 22.99 4.89
C GLU A 150 -54.81 23.22 6.29
N ALA A 151 -54.95 24.33 7.03
CA ALA A 151 -55.83 25.49 7.01
C ALA A 151 -55.21 26.66 7.81
#